data_AF-A0AA39Q1U5-F1
#
_entry.id   AF-A0AA39Q1U5-F1
#
_cell.length_a   1.000
_cell.length_b   1.000
_cell.length_c   1.000
_cell.angle_alpha   90.00
_cell.angle_beta   90.00
_cell.angle_gamma   90.00
#
_symmetry.space_group_name_H-M   'P 1'
#
loop_
_entity.id
_entity.type
_entity.pdbx_description
1 polymer ?
#
loop_
_entity_poly.entity_id
_entity_poly.type
_entity_poly.pdbx_seq_one_letter_code
_entity_poly.pdbx_strand_id
1 'polypeptide(L)' 'SRPSSLTTWLQNRRYNVYPQLPASFSAEFLAWWNALQPDWRRSETNALPVANYSRSLRKALWKGGQNGLLTVLIGLMWWG' A
#
# COMPACT_ATOMS: atom_id res chain seq x y z
N SER A 1 3.19 8.28 -5.56
CA SER A 1 2.90 7.28 -6.63
C SER A 1 3.15 5.88 -6.07
N ARG A 2 2.54 4.83 -6.64
CA ARG A 2 2.73 3.43 -6.17
C ARG A 2 4.19 2.99 -6.37
N PRO A 3 4.81 2.23 -5.43
CA PRO A 3 6.18 1.73 -5.59
C PRO A 3 6.35 0.94 -6.89
N SER A 4 7.49 1.13 -7.54
CA SER A 4 7.81 0.47 -8.83
C SER A 4 7.89 -1.05 -8.66
N SER A 5 8.49 -1.54 -7.56
CA SER A 5 8.59 -2.97 -7.24
C SER A 5 7.23 -3.67 -7.22
N LEU A 6 6.21 -3.03 -6.64
CA LEU A 6 4.83 -3.55 -6.64
C LEU A 6 4.24 -3.58 -8.05
N THR A 7 4.51 -2.55 -8.85
CA THR A 7 4.00 -2.48 -10.23
C THR A 7 4.60 -3.58 -11.10
N THR A 8 5.92 -3.75 -11.05
CA THR A 8 6.64 -4.81 -11.78
C THR A 8 6.18 -6.20 -11.36
N TRP A 9 5.96 -6.43 -10.07
CA TRP A 9 5.48 -7.73 -9.61
C TRP A 9 4.04 -8.00 -10.03
N LEU A 10 3.13 -7.02 -9.96
CA LEU A 10 1.73 -7.18 -10.38
C LEU A 10 1.60 -7.54 -11.87
N GLN A 11 2.55 -7.11 -12.70
CA GLN A 11 2.63 -7.47 -14.11
C GLN A 11 3.10 -8.92 -14.30
N ASN A 12 4.11 -9.36 -13.53
CA ASN A 12 4.68 -10.69 -13.65
C ASN A 12 3.90 -11.80 -12.92
N ARG A 13 3.15 -11.44 -11.87
CA ARG A 13 2.27 -12.33 -11.05
C ARG A 13 2.95 -13.64 -10.59
N ARG A 14 4.25 -13.57 -10.26
CA ARG A 14 5.00 -14.71 -9.72
C ARG A 14 4.75 -14.84 -8.22
N TYR A 15 3.61 -15.45 -7.86
CA TYR A 15 3.17 -15.59 -6.47
C TYR A 15 4.11 -16.42 -5.58
N ASN A 16 4.90 -17.32 -6.18
CA ASN A 16 5.81 -18.21 -5.45
C ASN A 16 7.24 -17.64 -5.28
N VAL A 17 7.48 -16.39 -5.70
CA VAL A 17 8.81 -15.79 -5.67
C VAL A 17 8.78 -14.52 -4.82
N TYR A 18 9.58 -14.51 -3.75
CA TYR A 18 9.83 -13.28 -3.00
C TYR A 18 10.75 -12.36 -3.82
N PRO A 19 10.31 -11.14 -4.16
CA PRO A 19 11.13 -10.24 -4.97
C PRO A 19 12.34 -9.74 -4.17
N GLN A 20 13.43 -9.44 -4.88
CA GLN A 20 14.51 -8.63 -4.32
C GLN A 20 14.02 -7.19 -4.25
N LEU A 21 13.95 -6.63 -3.03
CA LEU A 21 13.41 -5.30 -2.77
C LEU A 21 14.53 -4.32 -2.43
N PRO A 22 14.46 -3.08 -2.91
CA PRO A 22 15.40 -2.05 -2.49
C PRO A 22 15.18 -1.71 -1.01
N ALA A 23 16.23 -1.24 -0.33
CA ALA A 23 16.12 -0.77 1.06
C ALA A 23 15.10 0.38 1.24
N SER A 24 14.81 1.13 0.17
CA SER A 24 13.80 2.19 0.15
C SER A 24 12.36 1.68 0.09
N PHE A 25 12.13 0.40 -0.20
CA PHE A 25 10.80 -0.14 -0.45
C PHE A 25 9.83 0.14 0.70
N SER A 26 10.25 -0.08 1.94
CA SER A 26 9.41 0.13 3.13
C SER A 26 8.96 1.58 3.26
N ALA A 27 9.86 2.54 3.02
CA ALA A 27 9.55 3.97 3.07
C ALA A 27 8.63 4.38 1.92
N GLU A 28 8.90 3.93 0.70
CA GLU A 28 8.07 4.18 -0.47
C GLU A 28 6.65 3.59 -0.32
N PHE A 29 6.57 2.37 0.24
CA PHE A 29 5.31 1.70 0.51
C PHE A 29 4.49 2.46 1.55
N LEU A 30 5.10 2.89 2.66
CA LEU A 30 4.42 3.68 3.69
C LEU A 30 3.95 5.04 3.15
N ALA A 31 4.78 5.75 2.40
CA ALA A 31 4.41 7.02 1.78
C ALA A 31 3.23 6.85 0.82
N TRP A 32 3.26 5.81 -0.03
CA TRP A 32 2.16 5.48 -0.92
C TRP A 32 0.89 5.07 -0.16
N TRP A 33 1.02 4.22 0.86
CA TRP A 33 -0.10 3.74 1.66
C TRP A 33 -0.80 4.87 2.41
N ASN A 34 -0.04 5.83 2.96
CA ASN A 34 -0.58 7.06 3.53
C ASN A 34 -1.31 7.92 2.50
N ALA A 35 -0.73 8.13 1.33
CA ALA A 35 -1.35 8.96 0.30
C ALA A 35 -2.74 8.44 -0.14
N LEU A 36 -2.96 7.12 -0.07
CA LEU A 36 -4.26 6.50 -0.33
C LEU A 36 -5.30 6.73 0.77
N GLN A 37 -4.87 7.01 2.00
CA GLN A 37 -5.79 7.24 3.10
C GLN A 37 -6.56 8.56 2.91
N PRO A 38 -7.80 8.63 3.42
CA PRO A 38 -8.49 9.90 3.53
C PRO A 38 -7.77 10.84 4.51
N ASP A 39 -7.98 12.14 4.38
CA ASP A 39 -7.24 13.17 5.15
C ASP A 39 -7.25 12.94 6.66
N TRP A 40 -8.38 12.47 7.21
CA TRP A 40 -8.53 12.17 8.64
C TRP A 40 -7.78 10.90 9.12
N ARG A 41 -7.12 10.16 8.22
CA ARG A 41 -6.29 8.99 8.52
C ARG A 41 -4.83 9.14 8.04
N ARG A 42 -4.49 10.20 7.33
CA ARG A 42 -3.11 10.44 6.85
C ARG A 42 -2.22 10.78 8.06
N SER A 43 -1.03 10.19 8.11
CA SER A 43 0.02 10.61 9.05
C SER A 43 0.94 11.64 8.40
N GLU A 44 1.45 12.61 9.17
CA GLU A 44 2.36 13.64 8.66
C GLU A 44 3.80 13.14 8.43
N THR A 45 4.19 12.02 9.07
CA THR A 45 5.59 11.58 9.22
C THR A 45 5.98 10.33 8.42
N ASN A 46 5.31 10.03 7.30
CA ASN A 46 5.49 8.74 6.57
C ASN A 46 5.34 7.51 7.49
N ALA A 47 4.52 7.63 8.53
CA ALA A 47 4.28 6.58 9.51
C ALA A 47 3.12 5.68 9.07
N LEU A 48 2.65 4.78 9.94
CA LEU A 48 1.40 4.09 9.67
C LEU A 48 0.22 5.09 9.68
N PRO A 49 -0.83 4.87 8.86
CA PRO A 49 -2.06 5.62 8.94
C PRO A 49 -2.65 5.66 10.35
N VAL A 50 -3.20 6.81 10.73
CA VAL A 50 -3.84 6.99 12.03
C VAL A 50 -4.95 5.95 12.22
N ALA A 51 -4.99 5.31 13.39
CA ALA A 51 -5.96 4.27 13.75
C ALA A 51 -7.34 4.88 14.11
N ASN A 52 -7.89 5.70 13.23
CA ASN A 52 -9.20 6.33 13.39
C ASN A 52 -10.27 5.59 12.58
N TYR A 53 -11.10 4.82 13.28
CA TYR A 53 -12.19 4.00 12.71
C TYR A 53 -13.59 4.60 12.91
N SER A 54 -13.68 5.83 13.39
CA SER A 54 -14.96 6.52 13.64
C SER A 54 -15.76 6.83 12.38
N ARG A 55 -15.11 6.83 11.21
CA ARG A 55 -15.71 7.14 9.90
C ARG A 55 -15.58 5.96 8.95
N SER A 56 -16.62 5.73 8.15
CA SER A 56 -16.61 4.66 7.14
C SER A 56 -15.53 4.88 6.07
N LEU A 57 -14.74 3.84 5.82
CA LEU A 57 -13.74 3.81 4.73
C LEU A 57 -14.35 3.43 3.37
N ARG A 58 -15.64 3.07 3.34
CA ARG A 58 -16.31 2.54 2.14
C ARG A 58 -16.19 3.49 0.95
N LYS A 59 -16.47 4.78 1.15
CA LYS A 59 -16.36 5.78 0.06
C LYS A 59 -14.91 6.15 -0.30
N ALA A 60 -13.98 6.04 0.64
CA ALA A 60 -12.60 6.49 0.45
C ALA A 60 -11.73 5.41 -0.21
N LEU A 61 -11.85 4.16 0.23
CA LEU A 61 -10.97 3.06 -0.15
C LEU A 61 -11.63 1.99 -1.02
N TRP A 62 -12.97 1.85 -1.04
CA TRP A 62 -13.63 0.95 -2.00
C TRP A 62 -13.73 1.60 -3.38
N LYS A 63 -12.58 1.79 -4.01
CA LYS A 63 -12.51 2.12 -5.43
C LYS A 63 -12.42 0.81 -6.20
N GLY A 64 -13.37 0.58 -7.10
CA GLY A 64 -13.38 -0.59 -7.97
C GLY A 64 -12.11 -0.62 -8.82
N GLY A 65 -11.30 -1.67 -8.66
CA GLY A 65 -10.07 -1.86 -9.39
C GLY A 65 -9.62 -3.32 -9.29
N GLN A 66 -9.05 -3.85 -10.37
CA GLN A 66 -8.86 -5.29 -10.53
C GLN A 66 -8.03 -5.95 -9.42
N ASN A 67 -7.12 -5.22 -8.77
CA ASN A 67 -6.22 -5.74 -7.73
C ASN A 67 -6.03 -4.80 -6.54
N GLY A 68 -6.97 -3.88 -6.27
CA GLY A 68 -6.78 -2.78 -5.30
C GLY A 68 -6.32 -3.24 -3.90
N LEU A 69 -7.16 -4.02 -3.22
CA LEU A 69 -6.85 -4.53 -1.88
C LEU A 69 -5.70 -5.56 -1.89
N LEU A 70 -5.67 -6.44 -2.90
CA LEU A 70 -4.64 -7.46 -3.04
C LEU A 70 -3.24 -6.84 -3.11
N THR A 71 -3.08 -5.74 -3.86
CA THR A 71 -1.80 -5.02 -3.98
C THR A 71 -1.29 -4.54 -2.61
N VAL A 72 -2.19 -4.09 -1.75
CA VAL A 72 -1.85 -3.62 -0.40
C VAL A 72 -1.38 -4.80 0.46
N LEU A 73 -2.10 -5.91 0.43
CA LEU A 73 -1.75 -7.11 1.20
C LEU A 73 -0.37 -7.67 0.81
N ILE A 74 -0.05 -7.66 -0.48
CA ILE A 74 1.28 -8.08 -0.98
C ILE A 74 2.36 -7.12 -0.49
N GLY A 75 2.12 -5.81 -0.60
CA GLY A 75 3.08 -4.83 -0.10
C GLY A 75 3.31 -4.94 1.41
N LEU A 76 2.27 -5.27 2.18
CA LEU A 76 2.38 -5.56 3.62
C LEU A 76 3.15 -6.85 3.90
N MET A 77 2.95 -7.92 3.10
CA MET A 77 3.70 -9.17 3.24
C MET A 77 5.21 -8.96 3.06
N TRP A 78 5.58 -8.04 2.16
CA TRP A 78 6.96 -7.69 1.89
C TRP A 78 7.54 -6.64 2.83
N TRP A 79 6.67 -6.01 3.62
CA TRP A 79 7.05 -4.98 4.57
C TRP A 79 7.43 -5.66 5.89
N GLY A 80 8.72 -5.96 5.99
CA GLY A 80 9.40 -6.70 7.07
C GLY A 80 10.84 -7.00 6.67
#